data_AF-A0A2S9I6W0-F1
#
_entry.id   AF-A0A2S9I6W0-F1
#
_cell.length_a   1.000
_cell.length_b   1.000
_cell.length_c   1.000
_cell.angle_alpha   90.00
_cell.angle_beta   90.00
_cell.angle_gamma   90.00
#
_symmetry.space_group_name_H-M   'P 1'
#
loop_
_entity.id
_entity.type
_entity.pdbx_description
1 polymer ?
#
loop_
_entity_poly.entity_id
_entity_poly.type
_entity_poly.pdbx_seq_one_letter_code
_entity_poly.pdbx_strand_id
1 'polypeptide(L)' 'MFKFDMHIDQNYASFYHKESGKAVFVDSFDNEEFDVRVGTLRKSEHIATVHASNDDELNQKLNEATSRFLCL' A
#
# COMPACT_ATOMS: atom_id res chain seq x y z
N MET A 1 -6.82 -7.22 -9.56
CA MET A 1 -6.88 -6.69 -8.17
C MET A 1 -5.51 -6.90 -7.55
N PHE A 2 -4.99 -5.92 -6.82
CA PHE A 2 -3.71 -6.09 -6.12
C PHE A 2 -3.89 -7.10 -4.98
N LYS A 3 -2.89 -7.96 -4.75
CA LYS A 3 -2.80 -8.78 -3.55
C LYS A 3 -1.71 -8.17 -2.69
N PHE A 4 -2.11 -7.55 -1.59
CA PHE A 4 -1.17 -7.11 -0.56
C PHE A 4 -0.77 -8.32 0.29
N ASP A 5 0.52 -8.39 0.59
CA ASP A 5 1.15 -9.46 1.36
C ASP A 5 2.36 -8.86 2.10
N MET A 6 2.05 -7.92 2.99
CA MET A 6 3.03 -7.18 3.80
C MET A 6 2.97 -7.68 5.25
N HIS A 7 4.13 -7.93 5.84
CA HIS A 7 4.25 -8.21 7.27
C HIS A 7 4.37 -6.91 8.06
N ILE A 8 3.84 -6.88 9.28
CA ILE A 8 3.84 -5.70 10.15
C ILE A 8 5.26 -5.23 10.49
N ASP A 9 6.24 -6.14 10.50
CA ASP A 9 7.64 -5.83 10.79
C ASP A 9 8.40 -5.24 9.59
N GLN A 10 7.78 -5.21 8.40
CA GLN A 10 8.34 -4.59 7.21
C GLN A 10 8.05 -3.10 7.21
N ASN A 11 9.11 -2.29 7.22
CA ASN A 11 8.99 -0.84 7.16
C ASN A 11 8.79 -0.30 5.72
N TYR A 12 8.84 -1.17 4.70
CA TYR A 12 8.63 -0.80 3.31
C TYR A 12 8.14 -1.96 2.46
N ALA A 13 7.17 -1.71 1.59
CA ALA A 13 6.77 -2.61 0.52
C ALA A 13 6.38 -1.83 -0.73
N SER A 14 6.50 -2.47 -1.90
CA SER A 14 5.97 -1.95 -3.15
C SER A 14 5.29 -3.04 -3.95
N PHE A 15 4.15 -2.68 -4.54
CA PHE A 15 3.33 -3.58 -5.33
C PHE A 15 3.14 -2.95 -6.70
N TYR A 16 3.50 -3.66 -7.77
CA TYR A 16 3.44 -3.15 -9.13
C TYR A 16 2.59 -4.04 -10.03
N HIS A 17 1.58 -3.45 -10.67
CA HIS A 17 0.72 -4.13 -11.63
C HIS A 17 1.14 -3.75 -13.05
N LYS A 18 1.87 -4.66 -13.71
CA LYS A 18 2.50 -4.43 -15.03
C LYS A 18 1.50 -3.99 -16.09
N GLU A 19 0.32 -4.60 -16.15
CA GLU A 19 -0.66 -4.35 -17.21
C GLU A 19 -1.27 -2.95 -17.14
N SER A 20 -1.51 -2.43 -15.93
CA SER A 20 -2.09 -1.10 -15.74
C SER A 20 -1.03 -0.01 -15.53
N GLY A 21 0.23 -0.41 -15.35
CA GLY A 21 1.32 0.50 -14.98
C GLY A 21 1.18 1.12 -13.58
N LYS A 22 0.18 0.70 -12.79
CA LYS A 22 -0.07 1.23 -11.45
C LYS A 22 0.89 0.60 -10.44
N ALA A 23 1.35 1.39 -9.49
CA ALA A 23 2.17 0.99 -8.36
C ALA A 23 1.58 1.51 -7.05
N VAL A 24 1.69 0.70 -6.00
CA VAL A 24 1.42 1.08 -4.61
C VAL A 24 2.74 1.00 -3.87
N PHE A 25 3.03 2.03 -3.08
CA PHE A 25 4.18 2.07 -2.18
C PHE A 25 3.66 2.25 -0.77
N VAL A 26 4.21 1.48 0.15
CA VAL A 26 3.90 1.54 1.57
C VAL A 26 5.21 1.72 2.32
N ASP A 27 5.31 2.74 3.15
CA ASP A 27 6.44 2.98 4.05
C ASP A 27 5.97 3.26 5.48
N SER A 28 6.81 2.91 6.45
CA SER A 28 6.60 3.17 7.87
C SER A 28 7.95 3.44 8.55
N PHE A 29 7.92 4.22 9.63
CA PHE A 29 9.09 4.46 10.48
C PHE A 29 9.01 3.77 11.83
N ASP A 30 7.81 3.37 12.25
CA ASP A 30 7.52 2.79 13.57
C ASP A 30 6.82 1.41 13.51
N ASN A 31 6.48 0.95 12.31
CA ASN A 31 5.70 -0.26 12.06
C ASN A 31 4.28 -0.24 12.70
N GLU A 32 3.75 0.96 12.95
CA GLU A 32 2.37 1.17 13.42
C GLU A 32 1.61 2.08 12.45
N GLU A 33 2.24 3.15 11.98
CA GLU A 33 1.73 4.07 10.96
C GLU A 33 2.36 3.79 9.60
N PHE A 34 1.53 3.50 8.60
CA PHE A 34 1.95 3.15 7.24
C PHE A 34 1.42 4.18 6.25
N ASP A 35 2.33 4.96 5.66
CA ASP A 35 2.01 5.89 4.59
C ASP A 35 1.83 5.12 3.28
N VAL A 36 0.71 5.37 2.61
CA VAL A 36 0.32 4.69 1.38
C VAL A 36 0.34 5.68 0.23
N ARG A 37 1.10 5.35 -0.81
CA ARG A 37 1.22 6.15 -2.04
C ARG A 37 0.80 5.33 -3.24
N VAL A 38 0.07 5.95 -4.16
CA VAL A 38 -0.37 5.31 -5.41
C VAL A 38 0.06 6.13 -6.61
N GLY A 39 0.43 5.45 -7.70
CA GLY A 39 0.74 6.09 -8.97
C GLY A 39 1.41 5.13 -9.93
N THR A 40 2.58 5.53 -10.45
CA THR A 40 3.45 4.77 -11.34
C THR A 40 4.85 4.66 -10.72
N LEU A 41 5.75 3.92 -11.36
CA LEU A 41 7.16 3.85 -10.95
C LEU A 41 7.91 5.19 -11.01
N ARG A 42 7.36 6.22 -11.70
CA ARG A 42 8.00 7.53 -11.87
C ARG A 42 7.34 8.65 -11.07
N LYS A 43 6.04 8.52 -10.78
CA LYS A 43 5.26 9.52 -10.07
C LYS A 43 4.22 8.81 -9.20
N SER A 44 4.20 9.13 -7.92
CA SER A 44 3.18 8.66 -6.98
C SER A 44 2.79 9.78 -6.01
N GLU A 45 1.57 9.71 -5.52
CA GLU A 45 0.98 10.67 -4.59
C GLU A 45 0.55 9.93 -3.33
N HIS A 46 0.74 10.57 -2.17
CA HIS A 46 0.23 10.05 -0.90
C HIS A 46 -1.30 10.10 -0.92
N ILE A 47 -1.95 9.01 -0.50
CA ILE A 47 -3.41 8.88 -0.53
C ILE A 47 -4.02 8.61 0.85
N ALA A 48 -3.25 8.04 1.78
CA ALA A 48 -3.70 7.70 3.11
C ALA A 48 -2.52 7.33 4.01
N THR A 49 -2.69 7.52 5.32
CA THR A 49 -1.90 6.85 6.35
C THR A 49 -2.79 5.80 7.01
N VAL A 50 -2.29 4.58 7.15
CA VAL A 50 -2.98 3.43 7.72
C VAL A 50 -2.33 3.08 9.05
N HIS A 51 -3.14 2.94 10.10
CA HIS A 51 -2.70 2.36 11.37
C HIS A 51 -2.96 0.86 11.38
N ALA A 52 -2.00 0.03 11.76
CA ALA A 52 -2.24 -1.41 11.91
C ALA A 52 -1.39 -2.00 13.04
N SER A 53 -1.89 -3.08 13.65
CA SER A 53 -1.23 -3.79 14.75
C SER A 53 -0.78 -5.21 14.40
N ASN A 54 -1.17 -5.71 13.22
CA ASN A 54 -0.86 -7.04 12.71
C ASN A 54 -1.00 -7.10 11.19
N ASP A 55 -0.46 -8.17 10.59
CA ASP A 55 -0.41 -8.39 9.14
C ASP A 55 -1.80 -8.38 8.49
N ASP A 56 -2.79 -9.05 9.10
CA ASP A 56 -4.14 -9.16 8.53
C ASP A 56 -4.81 -7.78 8.46
N GLU A 57 -4.72 -7.01 9.55
CA GLU A 57 -5.25 -5.64 9.62
C GLU A 57 -4.56 -4.72 8.61
N LEU A 58 -3.23 -4.80 8.49
CA LEU A 58 -2.46 -4.01 7.54
C LEU A 58 -2.93 -4.30 6.11
N ASN A 59 -2.92 -5.56 5.69
CA ASN A 59 -3.28 -5.93 4.33
C ASN A 59 -4.75 -5.64 4.01
N GLN A 60 -5.67 -5.77 4.98
CA GLN A 60 -7.06 -5.34 4.81
C GLN A 60 -7.15 -3.83 4.56
N LYS A 61 -6.52 -3.01 5.41
CA LYS A 61 -6.58 -1.54 5.28
C LYS A 61 -5.88 -1.04 4.02
N LEU A 62 -4.81 -1.69 3.56
CA LEU A 62 -4.18 -1.39 2.27
C LEU A 62 -5.16 -1.62 1.10
N ASN A 63 -5.92 -2.72 1.13
CA ASN A 63 -6.97 -2.97 0.12
C ASN A 63 -8.04 -1.88 0.14
N GLU A 64 -8.54 -1.52 1.32
CA GLU A 64 -9.58 -0.50 1.47
C GLU A 64 -9.11 0.88 0.99
N ALA A 65 -7.94 1.33 1.45
CA ALA A 65 -7.37 2.64 1.13
C ALA A 65 -7.11 2.80 -0.38
N THR A 66 -6.68 1.72 -1.04
CA THR A 66 -6.28 1.78 -2.45
C THR A 66 -7.41 1.45 -3.44
N SER A 67 -8.53 0.91 -2.96
CA SER A 67 -9.67 0.45 -3.78
C SER A 67 -10.11 1.47 -4.84
N ARG A 68 -10.31 2.73 -4.45
CA ARG A 68 -10.76 3.82 -5.35
C ARG A 68 -9.75 4.21 -6.42
N PHE A 69 -8.47 3.93 -6.19
CA PHE A 69 -7.37 4.27 -7.10
C PHE A 69 -7.00 3.10 -8.01
N LEU A 70 -7.28 1.88 -7.58
CA LEU A 70 -6.89 0.65 -8.25
C LEU A 70 -8.04 -0.04 -9.00
N CYS A 71 -9.27 0.47 -8.93
CA CYS A 71 -10.36 0.04 -9.81
C CYS A 71 -9.90 0.06 -11.29
N LEU A 72 -10.08 -1.09 -11.92
CA LEU A 72 -10.17 -1.30 -13.37
C LEU A 72 -11.65 -1.48 -13.69
#